data_AF-A0A0N1LF05-F1
#
_entry.id   AF-A0A0N1LF05-F1
#
_cell.length_a   1.000
_cell.length_b   1.000
_cell.length_c   1.000
_cell.angle_alpha   90.00
_cell.angle_beta   90.00
_cell.angle_gamma   90.00
#
_symmetry.space_group_name_H-M   'P 1'
#
loop_
_entity.id
_entity.type
_entity.pdbx_description
1 polymer ?
#
loop_
_entity_poly.entity_id
_entity_poly.type
_entity_poly.pdbx_seq_one_letter_code
_entity_poly.pdbx_strand_id
1 'polypeptide(L)'
;MSAGTHQTAACHSSIATDGIDGATAKMRNTYTAWKVNAFRAGQVQPIKGDGPILPDFAQSVAVHCSHKDTFIVLEKDALTRGQWLHTYQVKRKSKPRYVLVDHHTRAVHDLYAEHVLTVEVSAFQPVEVWAWSPGADTVGRDAGLIEVSA
;
A
#
# COMPACT_ATOMS: atom_id res chain seq x y z
N MET A 1 21.55 -52.90 -19.02
CA MET A 1 22.08 -51.97 -18.00
C MET A 1 21.63 -50.57 -18.40
N SER A 2 20.58 -50.07 -17.75
CA SER A 2 19.91 -48.81 -18.06
C SER A 2 19.96 -47.94 -16.81
N ALA A 3 20.73 -46.86 -16.86
CA ALA A 3 20.79 -45.85 -15.81
C ALA A 3 19.52 -44.99 -15.87
N GLY A 4 18.54 -45.31 -15.01
CA GLY A 4 17.37 -44.45 -14.79
C GLY A 4 17.74 -43.34 -13.81
N THR A 5 18.05 -42.16 -14.31
CA THR A 5 18.29 -40.98 -13.48
C THR A 5 16.95 -40.49 -12.94
N HIS A 6 16.73 -40.69 -11.64
CA HIS A 6 15.71 -40.00 -10.86
C HIS A 6 16.03 -38.49 -10.87
N GLN A 7 15.17 -37.67 -11.46
CA GLN A 7 15.13 -36.24 -11.14
C GLN A 7 13.99 -36.00 -10.15
N THR A 8 14.40 -35.85 -8.90
CA THR A 8 13.62 -35.46 -7.75
C THR A 8 13.06 -34.05 -7.93
N ALA A 9 11.74 -33.91 -7.77
CA ALA A 9 11.07 -32.65 -7.58
C ALA A 9 11.57 -32.00 -6.28
N ALA A 10 12.32 -30.91 -6.39
CA ALA A 10 12.76 -30.12 -5.24
C ALA A 10 12.48 -28.63 -5.53
N CYS A 11 11.27 -28.16 -5.15
CA CYS A 11 10.96 -26.74 -4.93
C CYS A 11 9.67 -26.58 -4.10
N HIS A 12 9.48 -27.41 -3.06
CA HIS A 12 8.40 -27.24 -2.08
C HIS A 12 8.95 -27.45 -0.65
N SER A 13 9.86 -26.60 -0.21
CA SER A 13 10.25 -26.51 1.20
C SER A 13 11.11 -25.26 1.45
N SER A 14 10.48 -24.09 1.49
CA SER A 14 11.01 -22.95 2.26
C SER A 14 9.93 -22.30 3.12
N ILE A 15 8.93 -23.09 3.55
CA ILE A 15 8.15 -22.76 4.75
C ILE A 15 9.05 -23.17 5.93
N ALA A 16 10.06 -22.36 6.21
CA ALA A 16 10.78 -22.44 7.46
C ALA A 16 9.91 -21.77 8.52
N THR A 17 9.13 -22.59 9.21
CA THR A 17 8.77 -22.36 10.61
C THR A 17 10.05 -22.26 11.44
N ASP A 18 10.58 -21.05 11.59
CA ASP A 18 11.47 -20.73 12.69
C ASP A 18 10.64 -20.04 13.77
N GLY A 19 10.15 -20.86 14.71
CA GLY A 19 9.57 -20.38 15.94
C GLY A 19 10.63 -19.94 16.94
N ILE A 20 10.14 -19.22 17.96
CA ILE A 20 10.73 -19.03 19.28
C ILE A 20 11.79 -17.92 19.35
N ASP A 21 11.31 -16.67 19.45
CA ASP A 21 11.61 -15.80 20.59
C ASP A 21 10.68 -14.56 20.57
N GLY A 22 10.20 -14.16 21.75
CA GLY A 22 9.19 -13.12 21.97
C GLY A 22 9.62 -11.68 21.69
N ALA A 23 10.40 -11.46 20.64
CA ALA A 23 10.77 -10.14 20.13
C ALA A 23 10.53 -10.13 18.63
N THR A 24 9.40 -9.54 18.22
CA THR A 24 9.04 -9.12 16.86
C THR A 24 10.06 -9.53 15.78
N ALA A 25 9.88 -10.73 15.20
CA ALA A 25 10.62 -11.13 14.02
C ALA A 25 10.44 -10.02 12.98
N LYS A 26 11.52 -9.27 12.72
CA LYS A 26 11.47 -8.08 11.88
C LYS A 26 11.06 -8.54 10.50
N MET A 27 9.84 -8.21 10.08
CA MET A 27 9.37 -8.58 8.74
C MET A 27 10.40 -8.09 7.72
N ARG A 28 10.92 -9.01 6.90
CA ARG A 28 11.97 -8.72 5.91
C ARG A 28 11.56 -7.55 5.02
N ASN A 29 10.29 -7.53 4.63
CA ASN A 29 9.71 -6.52 3.78
C ASN A 29 8.82 -5.58 4.58
N THR A 30 8.94 -4.29 4.28
CA THR A 30 8.01 -3.26 4.77
C THR A 30 7.21 -2.71 3.61
N TYR A 31 5.94 -2.41 3.86
CA TYR A 31 5.02 -1.95 2.83
C TYR A 31 4.45 -0.58 3.21
N THR A 32 4.34 0.32 2.24
CA THR A 32 3.66 1.61 2.41
C THR A 32 2.75 1.84 1.21
N ALA A 33 1.51 2.28 1.43
CA ALA A 33 0.54 2.45 0.36
C ALA A 33 0.02 3.87 0.23
N TRP A 34 -0.33 4.23 -1.01
CA TRP A 34 -1.04 5.46 -1.30
C TRP A 34 -2.14 5.25 -2.34
N LYS A 35 -3.28 5.90 -2.13
CA LYS A 35 -4.35 6.04 -3.10
C LYS A 35 -3.96 7.08 -4.14
N VAL A 36 -4.15 6.78 -5.42
CA VAL A 36 -4.00 7.79 -6.48
C VAL A 36 -5.32 8.54 -6.65
N ASN A 37 -5.27 9.88 -6.63
CA ASN A 37 -6.45 10.69 -6.89
C ASN A 37 -6.74 10.72 -8.40
N ALA A 38 -7.83 10.09 -8.82
CA ALA A 38 -8.23 10.04 -10.24
C ALA A 38 -8.54 11.43 -10.85
N PHE A 39 -8.88 12.42 -10.02
CA PHE A 39 -9.29 13.76 -10.47
C PHE A 39 -8.15 14.78 -10.44
N ARG A 40 -7.03 14.47 -9.77
CA ARG A 40 -5.88 15.37 -9.65
C ARG A 40 -4.60 14.60 -9.89
N ALA A 41 -4.09 14.72 -11.11
CA ALA A 41 -2.85 14.07 -11.53
C ALA A 41 -1.71 14.39 -10.55
N GLY A 42 -0.99 13.35 -10.15
CA GLY A 42 0.16 13.47 -9.23
C GLY A 42 -0.19 13.60 -7.75
N GLN A 43 -1.47 13.71 -7.37
CA GLN A 43 -1.85 13.71 -5.95
C GLN A 43 -2.10 12.28 -5.47
N VAL A 44 -1.49 11.95 -4.35
CA VAL A 44 -1.74 10.69 -3.66
C VAL A 44 -2.08 10.92 -2.19
N GLN A 45 -2.87 10.00 -1.63
CA GLN A 45 -3.26 10.01 -0.22
C GLN A 45 -2.71 8.77 0.46
N PRO A 46 -1.99 8.87 1.59
CA PRO A 46 -1.53 7.69 2.31
C PRO A 46 -2.71 6.83 2.76
N ILE A 47 -2.62 5.51 2.54
CA ILE A 47 -3.59 4.53 3.04
C ILE A 47 -2.86 3.59 4.00
N LYS A 48 -3.51 3.31 5.15
CA LYS A 48 -3.04 2.26 6.05
C LYS A 48 -3.46 0.90 5.49
N GLY A 49 -2.50 -0.02 5.45
CA GLY A 49 -2.73 -1.42 5.16
C GLY A 49 -2.08 -2.29 6.23
N ASP A 50 -2.53 -3.52 6.32
CA ASP A 50 -1.99 -4.57 7.17
C ASP A 50 -1.82 -5.86 6.37
N GLY A 51 -0.76 -6.61 6.66
CA GLY A 51 -0.47 -7.85 5.96
C GLY A 51 1.00 -8.23 6.04
N PRO A 52 1.32 -9.51 6.33
CA PRO A 52 2.71 -9.95 6.44
C PRO A 52 3.40 -10.08 5.07
N ILE A 53 2.61 -10.29 4.01
CA ILE A 53 3.08 -10.44 2.63
C ILE A 53 2.37 -9.45 1.72
N LEU A 54 3.01 -9.13 0.58
CA LEU A 54 2.50 -8.16 -0.38
C LEU A 54 1.04 -8.42 -0.83
N PRO A 55 0.60 -9.66 -1.15
CA PRO A 55 -0.79 -9.90 -1.54
C PRO A 55 -1.81 -9.57 -0.44
N ASP A 56 -1.52 -9.94 0.81
CA ASP A 56 -2.39 -9.67 1.96
C ASP A 56 -2.47 -8.17 2.23
N PHE A 57 -1.32 -7.50 2.19
CA PHE A 57 -1.24 -6.05 2.35
C PHE A 57 -1.97 -5.29 1.22
N ALA A 58 -1.83 -5.72 -0.03
CA ALA A 58 -2.54 -5.10 -1.15
C ALA A 58 -4.07 -5.29 -1.01
N GLN A 59 -4.50 -6.46 -0.55
CA GLN A 59 -5.92 -6.74 -0.35
C GLN A 59 -6.52 -5.96 0.81
N SER A 60 -5.79 -5.74 1.90
CA SER A 60 -6.26 -4.87 3.01
C SER A 60 -6.36 -3.41 2.58
N VAL A 61 -5.38 -2.91 1.82
CA VAL A 61 -5.44 -1.55 1.23
C VAL A 61 -6.65 -1.38 0.31
N ALA A 62 -7.01 -2.41 -0.46
CA ALA A 62 -8.15 -2.37 -1.37
C ALA A 62 -9.50 -2.15 -0.66
N VAL A 63 -9.63 -2.51 0.62
CA VAL A 63 -10.85 -2.28 1.42
C VAL A 63 -11.12 -0.78 1.60
N HIS A 64 -10.09 0.05 1.58
CA HIS A 64 -10.19 1.51 1.70
C HIS A 64 -10.42 2.22 0.36
N CYS A 65 -10.55 1.46 -0.72
CA CYS A 65 -10.67 1.96 -2.08
C CYS A 65 -12.03 1.62 -2.69
N SER A 66 -12.45 2.42 -3.67
CA SER A 66 -13.66 2.19 -4.47
C SER A 66 -13.33 1.45 -5.77
N HIS A 67 -14.36 0.89 -6.41
CA HIS A 67 -14.20 0.25 -7.72
C HIS A 67 -13.58 1.20 -8.74
N LYS A 68 -12.57 0.71 -9.47
CA LYS A 68 -11.72 1.41 -10.44
C LYS A 68 -10.70 2.39 -9.84
N ASP A 69 -10.63 2.53 -8.52
CA ASP A 69 -9.54 3.27 -7.91
C ASP A 69 -8.21 2.59 -8.22
N THR A 70 -7.16 3.41 -8.29
CA THR A 70 -5.78 2.95 -8.42
C THR A 70 -5.06 3.28 -7.11
N PHE A 71 -4.26 2.34 -6.62
CA PHE A 71 -3.37 2.58 -5.50
C PHE A 71 -2.00 2.00 -5.79
N ILE A 72 -1.00 2.52 -5.11
CA ILE A 72 0.39 2.12 -5.23
C ILE A 72 0.88 1.60 -3.89
N VAL A 73 1.73 0.58 -3.92
CA VAL A 73 2.40 0.01 -2.76
C VAL A 73 3.90 0.06 -3.01
N LEU A 74 4.63 0.68 -2.09
CA LEU A 74 6.08 0.62 -2.04
C LEU A 74 6.49 -0.52 -1.11
N GLU A 75 7.11 -1.54 -1.68
CA GLU A 75 7.81 -2.60 -0.95
C GLU A 75 9.27 -2.17 -0.74
N LYS A 76 9.77 -2.33 0.48
CA LYS A 76 11.19 -2.14 0.82
C LYS A 76 11.73 -3.41 1.49
N ASP A 77 12.76 -4.00 0.91
CA ASP A 77 13.49 -5.12 1.52
C ASP A 77 14.54 -4.57 2.48
N ALA A 78 14.44 -4.93 3.76
CA ALA A 78 15.35 -4.48 4.81
C ALA A 78 16.78 -5.02 4.63
N LEU A 79 16.96 -6.15 3.94
CA LEU A 79 18.28 -6.80 3.76
C LEU A 79 19.03 -6.23 2.55
N THR A 80 18.37 -6.20 1.39
CA THR A 80 19.00 -5.78 0.13
C THR A 80 18.92 -4.27 -0.09
N ARG A 81 18.07 -3.57 0.68
CA ARG A 81 17.68 -2.17 0.46
C ARG A 81 17.01 -1.91 -0.89
N GLY A 82 16.61 -2.97 -1.60
CA GLY A 82 15.83 -2.88 -2.83
C GLY A 82 14.46 -2.29 -2.55
N GLN A 83 13.93 -1.54 -3.52
CA GLN A 83 12.59 -0.96 -3.45
C GLN A 83 11.83 -1.27 -4.73
N TRP A 84 10.58 -1.68 -4.57
CA TRP A 84 9.68 -1.97 -5.69
C TRP A 84 8.37 -1.22 -5.50
N LEU A 85 7.95 -0.57 -6.57
CA LEU A 85 6.66 0.09 -6.67
C LEU A 85 5.68 -0.85 -7.38
N HIS A 86 4.64 -1.26 -6.67
CA HIS A 86 3.56 -2.08 -7.18
C HIS A 86 2.32 -1.22 -7.40
N THR A 87 1.79 -1.22 -8.61
CA THR A 87 0.56 -0.51 -8.95
C THR A 87 -0.59 -1.50 -9.01
N TYR A 88 -1.69 -1.16 -8.35
CA TYR A 88 -2.89 -1.98 -8.29
C TYR A 88 -4.11 -1.20 -8.76
N GLN A 89 -5.01 -1.90 -9.44
CA GLN A 89 -6.34 -1.40 -9.77
C GLN A 89 -7.40 -2.19 -9.00
N VAL A 90 -8.35 -1.49 -8.38
CA VAL A 90 -9.43 -2.13 -7.63
C VAL A 90 -10.54 -2.55 -8.58
N LYS A 91 -10.78 -3.86 -8.64
CA LYS A 91 -11.84 -4.45 -9.46
C LYS A 91 -12.93 -5.06 -8.59
N ARG A 92 -14.11 -5.21 -9.18
CA ARG A 92 -15.26 -5.87 -8.55
C ARG A 92 -15.39 -7.30 -9.08
N LYS A 93 -15.73 -8.25 -8.22
CA LYS A 93 -16.13 -9.59 -8.68
C LYS A 93 -17.46 -9.50 -9.44
N SER A 94 -17.59 -10.28 -10.50
CA SER A 94 -18.77 -10.29 -11.38
C SER A 94 -20.03 -10.79 -10.65
N LYS A 95 -19.87 -11.80 -9.80
CA LYS A 95 -20.97 -12.39 -9.01
C LYS A 95 -21.19 -11.57 -7.72
N PRO A 96 -22.40 -11.03 -7.48
CA PRO A 96 -22.71 -10.37 -6.23
C PRO A 96 -22.91 -11.39 -5.10
N ARG A 97 -22.57 -10.97 -3.88
CA ARG A 97 -22.97 -11.61 -2.63
C ARG A 97 -24.18 -10.88 -2.08
N TYR A 98 -25.18 -11.61 -1.60
CA TYR A 98 -26.35 -11.01 -0.98
C TYR A 98 -26.17 -10.94 0.53
N VAL A 99 -26.43 -9.78 1.10
CA VAL A 99 -26.37 -9.53 2.56
C VAL A 99 -27.67 -8.89 3.02
N LEU A 100 -28.09 -9.25 4.22
CA LEU A 100 -29.26 -8.65 4.87
C LEU A 100 -28.82 -7.37 5.58
N VAL A 101 -29.43 -6.24 5.22
CA VAL A 101 -29.19 -4.93 5.83
C VAL A 101 -30.55 -4.29 6.09
N ASP A 102 -30.87 -4.00 7.35
CA ASP A 102 -32.13 -3.38 7.79
C ASP A 102 -33.38 -4.11 7.26
N HIS A 103 -33.42 -5.44 7.36
CA HIS A 103 -34.50 -6.31 6.86
C HIS A 103 -34.68 -6.34 5.33
N HIS A 104 -33.77 -5.73 4.57
CA HIS A 104 -33.75 -5.79 3.12
C HIS A 104 -32.52 -6.56 2.62
N THR A 105 -32.74 -7.42 1.62
CA THR A 105 -31.64 -8.10 0.94
C THR A 105 -30.99 -7.14 -0.06
N ARG A 106 -29.69 -6.87 0.10
CA ARG A 106 -28.89 -6.05 -0.81
C ARG A 106 -27.83 -6.88 -1.51
N ALA A 107 -27.67 -6.64 -2.82
CA ALA A 107 -26.56 -7.20 -3.59
C ALA A 107 -25.30 -6.35 -3.36
N VAL A 108 -24.21 -6.99 -2.91
CA VAL A 108 -22.91 -6.37 -2.67
C VAL A 108 -21.87 -7.10 -3.50
N HIS A 109 -21.00 -6.35 -4.18
CA HIS A 109 -19.88 -6.94 -4.92
C HIS A 109 -18.62 -6.89 -4.07
N ASP A 110 -17.94 -8.02 -3.94
CA ASP A 110 -16.63 -8.04 -3.31
C ASP A 110 -15.60 -7.32 -4.21
N LEU A 111 -14.75 -6.51 -3.57
CA LEU A 111 -13.64 -5.82 -4.22
C LEU A 111 -12.35 -6.62 -4.07
N TYR A 112 -11.50 -6.58 -5.10
CA TYR A 112 -10.17 -7.18 -5.07
C TYR A 112 -9.14 -6.27 -5.73
N ALA A 113 -7.91 -6.35 -5.24
CA ALA A 113 -6.77 -5.69 -5.86
C ALA A 113 -6.27 -6.52 -7.04
N GLU A 114 -6.28 -5.95 -8.24
CA GLU A 114 -5.59 -6.52 -9.38
C GLU A 114 -4.24 -5.83 -9.55
N HIS A 115 -3.17 -6.63 -9.58
CA HIS A 115 -1.83 -6.12 -9.81
C HIS A 115 -1.65 -5.74 -11.29
N VAL A 116 -1.22 -4.51 -11.55
CA VAL A 116 -1.05 -3.96 -12.90
C VAL A 116 0.41 -3.98 -13.32
N LEU A 117 1.31 -3.60 -12.42
CA LEU A 117 2.69 -3.25 -12.76
C LEU A 117 3.58 -3.28 -11.52
N THR A 118 4.78 -3.87 -11.65
CA THR A 118 5.89 -3.69 -10.71
C THR A 118 7.03 -2.93 -11.39
N VAL A 119 7.60 -1.94 -10.70
CA VAL A 119 8.81 -1.23 -11.13
C VAL A 119 9.82 -1.22 -9.99
N GLU A 120 11.06 -1.60 -10.27
CA GLU A 120 12.16 -1.38 -9.33
C GLU A 120 12.56 0.11 -9.32
N VAL A 121 12.68 0.69 -8.13
CA VAL A 121 12.96 2.12 -7.95
C VAL A 121 14.15 2.31 -7.02
N SER A 122 15.00 3.29 -7.30
CA SER A 122 16.10 3.68 -6.39
C SER A 122 15.59 4.47 -5.19
N ALA A 123 14.55 5.28 -5.40
CA ALA A 123 13.82 6.00 -4.37
C ALA A 123 12.40 6.32 -4.86
N PHE A 124 11.45 6.35 -3.92
CA PHE A 124 10.10 6.82 -4.18
C PHE A 124 9.61 7.67 -3.01
N GLN A 125 9.27 8.92 -3.30
CA GLN A 125 8.64 9.83 -2.34
C GLN A 125 7.48 10.54 -3.04
N PRO A 126 6.23 10.18 -2.72
CA PRO A 126 5.10 10.85 -3.33
C PRO A 126 5.02 12.30 -2.87
N VAL A 127 4.64 13.20 -3.78
CA VAL A 127 4.35 14.58 -3.45
C VAL A 127 3.07 14.61 -2.61
N GLU A 128 3.24 14.95 -1.34
CA GLU A 128 2.12 15.13 -0.42
C GLU A 128 1.25 16.31 -0.92
N VAL A 129 -0.07 16.17 -0.78
CA VAL A 129 -0.99 17.26 -1.13
C VAL A 129 -0.62 18.47 -0.29
N TRP A 130 -0.29 19.59 -0.93
CA TRP A 130 -0.08 20.85 -0.22
C TRP A 130 -1.31 21.15 0.63
N ALA A 131 -1.14 21.04 1.95
CA ALA A 131 -2.17 21.29 2.93
C ALA A 131 -1.71 22.48 3.77
N TRP A 132 -2.40 23.61 3.62
CA TRP A 132 -2.23 24.72 4.55
C TRP A 132 -2.86 24.31 5.88
N SER A 133 -2.06 24.17 6.94
CA SER A 133 -2.54 24.11 8.31
C SER A 133 -2.43 25.50 8.95
N PRO A 134 -3.45 25.95 9.73
CA PRO A 134 -3.33 27.19 10.48
C PRO A 134 -2.09 27.15 11.37
N GLY A 135 -1.12 28.02 11.10
CA GLY A 135 0.15 28.12 11.85
C GLY A 135 1.38 27.56 11.12
N ALA A 136 1.24 26.96 9.93
CA ALA A 136 2.40 26.49 9.14
C ALA A 136 3.20 27.61 8.47
N ASP A 137 2.71 28.85 8.49
CA ASP A 137 3.46 30.02 8.04
C ASP A 137 2.96 31.28 8.75
N THR A 138 3.64 31.69 9.82
CA THR A 138 3.60 33.09 10.27
C THR A 138 4.86 33.80 9.78
N VAL A 139 5.10 33.84 8.46
CA VAL A 139 5.90 34.93 7.91
C VAL A 139 5.02 36.17 7.95
N GLY A 140 5.31 37.09 8.88
CA GLY A 140 4.65 38.38 8.93
C GLY A 140 3.67 38.63 10.08
N ARG A 141 3.87 38.04 11.27
CA ARG A 141 3.35 38.71 12.47
C ARG A 141 4.42 39.66 13.02
N ASP A 142 4.31 40.90 12.56
CA ASP A 142 5.06 42.09 12.96
C ASP A 142 5.29 42.10 14.48
N ALA A 143 6.53 41.84 14.90
CA ALA A 143 6.98 42.14 16.25
C ALA A 143 7.17 43.65 16.30
N GLY A 144 6.11 44.33 16.74
CA GLY A 144 5.92 45.77 16.60
C GLY A 144 7.17 46.63 16.72
N LEU A 145 7.44 47.39 15.66
CA LEU A 145 8.22 48.62 15.70
C LEU A 145 7.98 49.38 14.39
N ILE A 146 7.13 50.39 14.45
CA ILE A 146 7.26 51.56 13.57
C ILE A 146 7.29 52.77 14.50
N GLU A 147 8.49 53.19 14.88
CA GLU A 147 8.71 54.57 15.32
C GLU A 147 8.58 55.46 14.08
N VAL A 148 7.63 56.39 14.12
CA VAL A 148 7.63 57.54 13.20
C VAL A 148 7.94 58.76 14.05
N SER A 149 9.13 59.31 13.88
CA SER A 149 9.51 60.63 14.37
C SER A 149 9.26 61.67 13.28
N ALA A 150 8.35 62.60 13.57
CA ALA A 150 8.40 64.03 13.24
C ALA A 150 7.34 64.76 14.07
#